data_AF-A0A3B9N3B9-F1
#
_entry.id   AF-A0A3B9N3B9-F1
#
_cell.length_a   1.000
_cell.length_b   1.000
_cell.length_c   1.000
_cell.angle_alpha   90.00
_cell.angle_beta   90.00
_cell.angle_gamma   90.00
#
_symmetry.space_group_name_H-M   'P 1'
#
loop_
_entity.id
_entity.type
_entity.pdbx_description
1 polymer ?
#
loop_
_entity_poly.entity_id
_entity_poly.type
_entity_poly.pdbx_seq_one_letter_code
_entity_poly.pdbx_strand_id
1 'polypeptide(L)'
;MDEAKRQDLEKRVNETIEMVRPYLVADGGDIRFVELTDEMVVKVELLGACGACPYSIQTLKNGVEQAVKKQIPEIKEVISA
;
A
#
# COMPACT_ATOMS: atom_id res chain seq x y z
N MET A 1 20.30 4.51 7.81
CA MET A 1 19.06 4.10 8.50
C MET A 1 19.31 2.75 9.12
N ASP A 2 18.89 2.53 10.36
CA ASP A 2 18.95 1.22 11.02
C ASP A 2 18.07 0.22 10.27
N GLU A 3 18.68 -0.91 9.85
CA GLU A 3 18.00 -1.99 9.13
C GLU A 3 16.83 -2.59 9.92
N ALA A 4 16.98 -2.63 11.26
CA ALA A 4 15.92 -3.05 12.17
C ALA A 4 14.67 -2.17 12.09
N LYS A 5 14.82 -0.87 11.83
CA LYS A 5 13.69 0.05 11.76
C LYS A 5 12.91 -0.09 10.44
N ARG A 6 13.62 -0.37 9.34
CA ARG A 6 12.99 -0.65 8.04
C ARG A 6 12.14 -1.92 8.11
N GLN A 7 12.69 -3.00 8.69
CA GLN A 7 11.95 -4.25 8.84
C GLN A 7 10.68 -4.11 9.69
N ASP A 8 10.71 -3.32 10.78
CA ASP A 8 9.50 -3.05 11.57
C ASP A 8 8.41 -2.36 10.75
N LEU A 9 8.79 -1.33 9.99
CA LEU A 9 7.87 -0.61 9.12
C LEU A 9 7.31 -1.50 8.01
N GLU A 10 8.16 -2.27 7.34
CA GLU A 10 7.73 -3.22 6.31
C GLU A 10 6.72 -4.21 6.86
N LYS A 11 6.97 -4.73 8.06
CA LYS A 11 6.07 -5.67 8.72
C LYS A 11 4.71 -5.03 9.01
N ARG A 12 4.69 -3.82 9.56
CA ARG A 12 3.45 -3.06 9.83
C ARG A 12 2.70 -2.70 8.56
N VAL A 13 3.42 -2.32 7.50
CA VAL A 13 2.84 -2.03 6.18
C VAL A 13 2.18 -3.30 5.65
N ASN A 14 2.85 -4.44 5.74
CA ASN A 14 2.32 -5.71 5.28
C ASN A 14 1.05 -6.11 6.08
N GLU A 15 1.06 -6.00 7.41
CA GLU A 15 -0.13 -6.23 8.24
C GLU A 15 -1.29 -5.29 7.86
N THR A 16 -1.01 -4.02 7.59
CA THR A 16 -2.01 -3.06 7.11
C THR A 16 -2.59 -3.47 5.76
N ILE A 17 -1.72 -3.88 4.84
CA ILE A 17 -2.10 -4.34 3.51
C ILE A 17 -2.96 -5.61 3.59
N GLU A 18 -2.57 -6.59 4.41
CA GLU A 18 -3.34 -7.81 4.62
C GLU A 18 -4.75 -7.54 5.19
N MET A 19 -4.91 -6.51 6.03
CA MET A 19 -6.22 -6.08 6.52
C MET A 19 -7.10 -5.47 5.43
N VAL A 20 -6.54 -4.71 4.48
CA VAL A 20 -7.32 -4.09 3.38
C VAL A 20 -7.50 -5.02 2.18
N ARG A 21 -6.63 -6.03 2.03
CA ARG A 21 -6.66 -7.02 0.95
C ARG A 21 -8.03 -7.67 0.72
N PRO A 22 -8.76 -8.18 1.73
CA PRO A 22 -10.07 -8.80 1.49
C PRO A 22 -11.10 -7.81 0.92
N TYR A 23 -11.01 -6.53 1.28
CA TYR A 23 -11.87 -5.48 0.72
C TYR A 23 -11.52 -5.20 -0.74
N LEU A 24 -10.23 -5.14 -1.06
CA LEU A 24 -9.75 -4.97 -2.44
C LEU A 24 -10.14 -6.14 -3.34
N VAL A 25 -10.02 -7.37 -2.84
CA VAL A 25 -10.43 -8.60 -3.54
C VAL A 25 -11.93 -8.65 -3.75
N ALA A 26 -12.73 -8.17 -2.79
CA ALA A 26 -14.17 -8.05 -2.96
C ALA A 26 -14.56 -7.07 -4.08
N ASP A 27 -13.78 -5.98 -4.26
CA ASP A 27 -13.90 -5.03 -5.37
C ASP A 27 -13.31 -5.55 -6.70
N GLY A 28 -12.76 -6.78 -6.73
CA GLY A 28 -12.13 -7.37 -7.91
C GLY A 28 -10.70 -6.88 -8.18
N GLY A 29 -10.09 -6.22 -7.19
CA GLY A 29 -8.70 -5.81 -7.16
C GLY A 29 -7.83 -6.69 -6.25
N ASP A 30 -6.54 -6.44 -6.21
CA ASP A 30 -5.59 -6.98 -5.24
C ASP A 30 -4.45 -5.96 -5.12
N ILE A 31 -3.68 -6.07 -4.07
CA ILE A 31 -2.55 -5.19 -3.79
C ILE A 31 -1.40 -6.03 -3.27
N ARG A 32 -0.20 -5.64 -3.65
CA ARG A 32 1.02 -6.29 -3.22
C ARG A 32 2.02 -5.25 -2.77
N PHE A 33 2.62 -5.46 -1.60
CA PHE A 33 3.78 -4.67 -1.18
C PHE A 33 4.99 -5.04 -2.05
N VAL A 34 5.68 -4.02 -2.58
CA VAL A 34 6.88 -4.19 -3.42
C VAL A 34 8.14 -3.88 -2.62
N GLU A 35 8.25 -2.66 -2.12
CA GLU A 35 9.42 -2.19 -1.36
C GLU A 35 9.08 -0.94 -0.55
N LEU A 36 9.84 -0.68 0.51
CA LEU A 36 9.84 0.58 1.25
C LEU A 36 11.15 1.32 0.97
N THR A 37 11.07 2.51 0.37
CA THR A 37 12.26 3.32 0.08
C THR A 37 12.80 4.00 1.34
N ASP A 38 14.08 4.37 1.33
CA ASP A 38 14.70 5.16 2.43
C ASP A 38 14.05 6.55 2.63
N GLU A 39 13.25 7.02 1.66
CA GLU A 39 12.49 8.26 1.78
C GLU A 39 11.15 8.08 2.53
N MET A 40 10.90 6.88 3.08
CA MET A 40 9.63 6.46 3.67
C MET A 40 8.48 6.45 2.65
N VAL A 41 8.78 6.06 1.41
CA VAL A 41 7.78 5.87 0.36
C VAL A 41 7.53 4.39 0.18
N VAL A 42 6.27 3.97 0.35
CA VAL A 42 5.86 2.58 0.14
C VAL A 42 5.50 2.41 -1.33
N LYS A 43 6.20 1.51 -2.01
CA LYS A 43 5.79 1.04 -3.33
C LYS A 43 4.90 -0.18 -3.19
N VAL A 44 3.75 -0.10 -3.84
CA VAL A 44 2.80 -1.20 -3.97
C VAL A 44 2.53 -1.49 -5.44
N GLU A 45 2.12 -2.71 -5.74
CA GLU A 45 1.66 -3.14 -7.05
C GLU A 45 0.19 -3.50 -6.92
N LEU A 46 -0.68 -2.82 -7.67
CA LEU A 46 -2.12 -3.08 -7.66
C LEU A 46 -2.42 -4.13 -8.74
N LEU A 47 -2.93 -5.29 -8.33
CA LEU A 47 -3.16 -6.46 -9.17
C LEU A 47 -4.66 -6.73 -9.30
N GLY A 48 -5.35 -6.34 -10.37
CA GLY A 48 -6.74 -6.77 -10.54
C GLY A 48 -7.59 -6.04 -11.59
N ALA A 49 -8.84 -6.49 -11.71
CA ALA A 49 -9.70 -6.44 -12.89
C ALA A 49 -10.17 -5.04 -13.34
N CYS A 50 -9.78 -3.97 -12.65
CA CYS A 50 -10.03 -2.60 -13.10
C CYS A 50 -8.80 -1.96 -13.76
N GLY A 51 -7.93 -2.75 -14.39
CA GLY A 51 -6.83 -2.26 -15.25
C GLY A 51 -7.28 -1.37 -16.43
N ALA A 52 -8.60 -1.21 -16.64
CA ALA A 52 -9.17 -0.41 -17.73
C ALA A 52 -9.79 0.93 -17.28
N CYS A 53 -10.01 1.18 -15.98
CA CYS A 53 -10.64 2.42 -15.50
C CYS A 53 -9.66 3.23 -14.63
N PRO A 54 -8.95 4.22 -15.20
CA PRO A 54 -7.97 5.03 -14.47
C PRO A 54 -8.58 5.77 -13.25
N TYR A 55 -9.90 6.00 -13.26
CA TYR A 55 -10.62 6.66 -12.19
C TYR A 55 -10.70 5.83 -10.89
N SER A 56 -10.83 4.50 -11.00
CA SER A 56 -10.95 3.62 -9.84
C SER A 56 -9.59 3.38 -9.17
N ILE A 57 -8.52 3.31 -9.97
CA ILE A 57 -7.16 3.09 -9.45
C ILE A 57 -6.74 4.24 -8.53
N GLN A 58 -6.99 5.49 -8.94
CA GLN A 58 -6.61 6.65 -8.13
C GLN A 58 -7.42 6.74 -6.83
N THR A 59 -8.69 6.35 -6.85
CA THR A 59 -9.55 6.34 -5.65
C THR A 59 -9.15 5.22 -4.68
N LEU A 60 -8.90 4.01 -5.21
CA LEU A 60 -8.41 2.87 -4.43
C LEU A 60 -7.05 3.15 -3.80
N LYS A 61 -6.11 3.68 -4.59
CA LYS A 61 -4.78 4.10 -4.12
C LYS A 61 -4.90 5.09 -2.96
N ASN A 62 -5.74 6.11 -3.10
CA ASN A 62 -5.95 7.09 -2.03
C ASN A 62 -6.52 6.44 -0.76
N GLY A 63 -7.46 5.50 -0.88
CA GLY A 63 -8.01 4.78 0.27
C GLY A 63 -6.96 3.97 1.01
N VAL A 64 -6.10 3.24 0.28
CA VAL A 64 -5.00 2.49 0.88
C VAL A 64 -3.95 3.42 1.47
N GLU A 65 -3.57 4.49 0.77
CA GLU A 65 -2.60 5.47 1.28
C GLU A 65 -3.08 6.09 2.61
N GLN A 66 -4.35 6.47 2.68
CA GLN A 66 -4.96 6.99 3.91
C GLN A 66 -4.90 5.96 5.04
N ALA A 67 -5.24 4.69 4.76
CA ALA A 67 -5.19 3.62 5.76
C ALA A 67 -3.76 3.38 6.28
N VAL A 68 -2.78 3.32 5.37
CA VAL A 68 -1.36 3.14 5.70
C VAL A 68 -0.84 4.33 6.51
N LYS A 69 -1.07 5.58 6.07
CA LYS A 69 -0.67 6.79 6.82
C LYS A 69 -1.33 6.88 8.19
N LYS A 70 -2.56 6.38 8.33
CA LYS A 70 -3.29 6.36 9.60
C LYS A 70 -2.71 5.34 10.59
N GLN A 71 -2.28 4.17 10.13
CA GLN A 71 -1.59 3.19 10.98
C GLN A 71 -0.11 3.52 11.20
N ILE A 72 0.54 4.10 10.20
CA ILE A 72 1.98 4.30 10.12
C ILE A 72 2.23 5.73 9.62
N PRO A 73 2.16 6.74 10.51
CA PRO A 73 2.38 8.14 10.16
C PRO A 73 3.83 8.45 9.74
N GLU A 74 4.74 7.48 9.88
CA GLU A 74 6.12 7.57 9.38
C GLU A 74 6.19 7.49 7.84
N ILE A 75 5.18 6.89 7.18
CA ILE A 75 5.11 6.80 5.71
C ILE A 75 4.73 8.15 5.12
N LYS A 76 5.56 8.67 4.22
CA LYS A 76 5.32 9.94 3.53
C LYS A 76 4.33 9.80 2.38
N GLU A 77 4.47 8.75 1.59
CA GLU A 77 3.70 8.55 0.37
C GLU A 77 3.56 7.07 0.04
N VAL A 78 2.46 6.70 -0.61
CA VAL A 78 2.27 5.36 -1.18
C VAL A 78 2.16 5.53 -2.69
N ILE A 79 3.01 4.83 -3.45
CA ILE A 79 2.99 4.86 -4.92
C ILE A 79 2.66 3.49 -5.48
N SER A 80 1.88 3.47 -6.55
CA SER A 80 1.64 2.26 -7.34
C SER A 80 2.68 2.18 -8.46
N ALA A 81 3.40 1.07 -8.55
CA ALA A 81 4.27 0.76 -9.68
C ALA A 81 3.47 0.38 -10.92
#